data_AF-A0A7C4CHF0-F1
#
_entry.id   AF-A0A7C4CHF0-F1
#
_cell.length_a   1.000
_cell.length_b   1.000
_cell.length_c   1.000
_cell.angle_alpha   90.00
_cell.angle_beta   90.00
_cell.angle_gamma   90.00
#
_symmetry.space_group_name_H-M   'P 1'
#
loop_
_entity.id
_entity.type
_entity.pdbx_description
1 polymer ?
#
loop_
_entity_poly.entity_id
_entity_poly.type
_entity_poly.pdbx_seq_one_letter_code
_entity_poly.pdbx_strand_id
1 'polypeptide(L)'
;MLELLKLMLKEEVRIHTCLFPSLFFYLFPVMIFLLSFFLKFAIQDTIFLVKIFFVVVFFTGFRSGGYGVQAREIYLRKFPHLNFLLYSYLAMPIENFKIMCALFLKEVIFHFFWFLLPFVLGIFGFNFSILIKATAIFLFANSLSFLLSNLYNRKILFIPSLIAAIILILLFFDSMVNYPIATFLATIFVFSLSLKTVDFEYYSRKVYHKNLFNSLIKYFKSPLISKDFIDLKRSYGFFRIAFSFILPLIVVFFIFSIFKKLGILLVEENIFYSLMLGLIS
;
A
#
# COMPACT_ATOMS: atom_id res chain seq x y z
N MET A 1 -4.49 26.00 -3.23
CA MET A 1 -3.77 24.70 -3.28
C MET A 1 -3.00 24.42 -1.99
N LEU A 2 -2.11 25.32 -1.56
CA LEU A 2 -1.34 25.16 -0.32
C LEU A 2 -2.21 25.07 0.94
N GLU A 3 -3.30 25.85 1.02
CA GLU A 3 -4.25 25.77 2.14
C GLU A 3 -4.93 24.40 2.23
N LEU A 4 -5.37 23.85 1.09
CA LEU A 4 -5.94 22.51 1.01
C LEU A 4 -4.93 21.46 1.51
N LEU A 5 -3.69 21.52 1.01
CA LEU A 5 -2.62 20.63 1.43
C LEU A 5 -2.34 20.73 2.94
N LYS A 6 -2.30 21.96 3.49
CA LYS A 6 -2.09 22.21 4.93
C LYS A 6 -3.21 21.61 5.77
N LEU A 7 -4.46 21.79 5.37
CA LEU A 7 -5.62 21.21 6.06
C LEU A 7 -5.59 19.69 6.00
N MET A 8 -5.24 19.11 4.85
CA MET A 8 -5.15 17.66 4.68
C MET A 8 -4.00 17.03 5.48
N LEU A 9 -2.84 17.68 5.55
CA LEU A 9 -1.73 17.23 6.40
C LEU A 9 -2.09 17.31 7.90
N LYS A 10 -2.76 18.38 8.31
CA LYS A 10 -3.27 18.51 9.70
C LYS A 10 -4.25 17.40 10.03
N GLU A 11 -5.13 17.06 9.08
CA GLU A 11 -6.10 16.00 9.24
C GLU A 11 -5.45 14.61 9.32
N GLU A 12 -4.42 14.35 8.52
CA GLU A 12 -3.64 13.11 8.60
C GLU A 12 -3.03 12.93 9.99
N VAL A 13 -2.38 13.97 10.51
CA VAL A 13 -1.82 13.96 11.88
C VAL A 13 -2.93 13.75 12.92
N ARG A 14 -4.10 14.38 12.76
CA ARG A 14 -5.24 14.19 13.65
C ARG A 14 -5.72 12.74 13.64
N ILE A 15 -5.84 12.12 12.48
CA ILE A 15 -6.28 10.72 12.34
C ILE A 15 -5.30 9.78 13.05
N HIS A 16 -3.98 9.93 12.81
CA HIS A 16 -2.99 9.06 13.44
C HIS A 16 -2.88 9.27 14.96
N THR A 17 -3.04 10.50 15.45
CA THR A 17 -3.05 10.80 16.88
C THR A 17 -4.35 10.40 17.59
N CYS A 18 -5.45 10.21 16.86
CA CYS A 18 -6.66 9.57 17.39
C CYS A 18 -6.54 8.03 17.44
N LEU A 19 -5.81 7.42 16.50
CA LEU A 19 -5.65 5.96 16.42
C LEU A 19 -4.56 5.42 17.36
N PHE A 20 -3.50 6.20 17.58
CA PHE A 20 -2.37 5.85 18.42
C PHE A 20 -2.17 6.90 19.50
N PRO A 21 -1.62 6.54 20.68
CA PRO A 21 -1.23 7.54 21.66
C PRO A 21 -0.25 8.54 21.02
N SER A 22 -0.51 9.84 21.23
CA SER A 22 0.18 10.93 20.54
C SER A 22 1.71 10.84 20.64
N LEU A 23 2.24 10.41 21.80
CA LEU A 23 3.66 10.22 22.03
C LEU A 23 4.30 9.23 21.04
N PHE A 24 3.70 8.05 20.85
CA PHE A 24 4.25 7.03 19.95
C PHE A 24 4.23 7.50 18.49
N PHE A 25 3.24 8.29 18.10
CA PHE A 25 3.16 8.86 16.75
C PHE A 25 4.33 9.81 16.45
N TYR A 26 4.66 10.71 17.37
CA TYR A 26 5.78 11.65 17.19
C TYR A 26 7.16 10.99 17.36
N LEU A 27 7.26 9.92 18.16
CA LEU A 27 8.50 9.15 18.32
C LEU A 27 8.77 8.18 17.16
N PHE A 28 7.79 7.91 16.31
CA PHE A 28 7.90 6.94 15.23
C PHE A 28 9.11 7.19 14.29
N PRO A 29 9.40 8.42 13.82
CA PRO A 29 10.58 8.68 12.98
C PRO A 29 11.89 8.39 13.71
N VAL A 30 11.96 8.70 15.01
CA VAL A 30 13.13 8.41 15.86
C VAL A 30 13.32 6.90 16.00
N MET A 31 12.23 6.16 16.19
CA MET A 31 12.26 4.71 16.30
C MET A 31 12.73 4.06 14.98
N ILE A 32 12.27 4.55 13.83
CA ILE A 32 12.76 4.10 12.52
C ILE A 32 14.25 4.39 12.35
N PHE A 33 14.69 5.59 12.71
CA PHE A 33 16.10 5.95 12.67
C PHE A 33 16.94 4.97 13.50
N LEU A 34 16.57 4.74 14.77
CA LEU A 34 17.30 3.82 15.66
C LEU A 34 17.30 2.38 15.13
N LEU A 35 16.14 1.85 14.75
CA LEU A 35 16.04 0.48 14.22
C LEU A 35 16.87 0.30 12.95
N SER A 36 16.81 1.27 12.04
CA SER A 36 17.56 1.22 10.78
C SER A 36 19.06 1.41 10.99
N PHE A 37 19.46 2.19 11.99
CA PHE A 37 20.85 2.28 12.45
C PHE A 37 21.36 0.95 13.00
N PHE A 38 20.61 0.27 13.87
CA PHE A 38 20.99 -1.07 14.35
C PHE A 38 21.00 -2.12 13.23
N LEU A 39 20.08 -2.04 12.27
CA LEU A 39 20.01 -2.94 11.13
C LEU A 39 21.27 -2.87 10.25
N LYS A 40 21.88 -1.68 10.15
CA LYS A 40 23.18 -1.50 9.49
C LYS A 40 24.29 -2.33 10.14
N PHE A 41 24.32 -2.43 11.47
CA PHE A 41 25.32 -3.23 12.18
C PHE A 41 25.01 -4.72 12.14
N ALA A 42 23.73 -5.09 12.10
CA ALA A 42 23.30 -6.49 12.03
C ALA A 42 23.65 -7.14 10.69
N ILE A 43 23.54 -6.40 9.57
CA ILE A 43 23.80 -6.92 8.22
C ILE A 43 25.17 -6.44 7.74
N GLN A 44 26.14 -7.35 7.74
CA GLN A 44 27.53 -7.05 7.31
C GLN A 44 27.66 -6.93 5.78
N ASP A 45 26.80 -7.60 5.01
CA ASP A 45 26.80 -7.48 3.55
C ASP A 45 26.12 -6.18 3.09
N THR A 46 26.96 -5.20 2.74
CA THR A 46 26.53 -3.88 2.28
C THR A 46 25.72 -3.92 0.98
N ILE A 47 26.03 -4.84 0.05
CA ILE A 47 25.34 -4.95 -1.25
C ILE A 47 23.92 -5.46 -1.00
N PHE A 48 23.79 -6.48 -0.17
CA PHE A 48 22.49 -7.04 0.20
C PHE A 48 21.62 -6.03 0.96
N LEU A 49 22.22 -5.30 1.91
CA LEU A 49 21.53 -4.25 2.66
C LEU A 49 20.98 -3.14 1.75
N VAL A 50 21.76 -2.69 0.75
CA VAL A 50 21.32 -1.67 -0.21
C VAL A 50 20.14 -2.19 -1.06
N LYS A 51 20.18 -3.44 -1.50
CA LYS A 51 19.07 -4.06 -2.26
C LYS A 51 17.79 -4.15 -1.43
N ILE A 52 17.88 -4.68 -0.21
CA ILE A 52 16.72 -4.75 0.70
C ILE A 52 16.17 -3.35 0.96
N PHE A 53 17.04 -2.37 1.22
CA PHE A 53 16.63 -1.00 1.46
C PHE A 53 15.74 -0.47 0.33
N PHE A 54 16.17 -0.59 -0.93
CA PHE A 54 15.38 -0.11 -2.07
C PHE A 54 14.08 -0.89 -2.27
N VAL A 55 14.07 -2.20 -1.97
CA VAL A 55 12.84 -3.01 -2.00
C VAL A 55 11.85 -2.54 -0.94
N VAL A 56 12.31 -2.27 0.29
CA VAL A 56 11.47 -1.73 1.37
C VAL A 56 10.94 -0.35 1.02
N VAL A 57 11.78 0.53 0.46
CA VAL A 57 11.37 1.87 -0.01
C VAL A 57 10.32 1.77 -1.11
N PHE A 58 10.47 0.82 -2.05
CA PHE A 58 9.47 0.58 -3.09
C PHE A 58 8.14 0.13 -2.48
N PHE A 59 8.13 -0.89 -1.61
CA PHE A 59 6.89 -1.40 -1.03
C PHE A 59 6.19 -0.39 -0.12
N THR A 60 6.94 0.46 0.57
CA THR A 60 6.37 1.54 1.39
C THR A 60 5.73 2.61 0.52
N GLY A 61 6.38 3.01 -0.58
CA GLY A 61 5.77 3.87 -1.61
C GLY A 61 4.50 3.25 -2.20
N PHE A 62 4.57 1.97 -2.57
CA PHE A 62 3.42 1.24 -3.13
C PHE A 62 2.26 1.15 -2.14
N ARG A 63 2.52 0.83 -0.87
CA ARG A 63 1.49 0.82 0.18
C ARG A 63 0.85 2.19 0.34
N SER A 64 1.67 3.24 0.33
CA SER A 64 1.23 4.62 0.53
C SER A 64 0.43 5.21 -0.63
N GLY A 65 0.24 4.53 -1.77
CA GLY A 65 -0.52 5.09 -2.92
C GLY A 65 -1.94 4.56 -3.11
N GLY A 66 -2.41 3.64 -2.25
CA GLY A 66 -3.64 2.86 -2.45
C GLY A 66 -4.98 3.58 -2.20
N TYR A 67 -5.07 4.90 -2.38
CA TYR A 67 -6.23 5.69 -1.93
C TYR A 67 -7.54 5.38 -2.65
N GLY A 68 -7.54 5.11 -3.96
CA GLY A 68 -8.78 4.83 -4.70
C GLY A 68 -9.60 3.65 -4.14
N VAL A 69 -8.96 2.73 -3.42
CA VAL A 69 -9.59 1.56 -2.77
C VAL A 69 -9.72 1.74 -1.26
N GLN A 70 -8.64 2.18 -0.59
CA GLN A 70 -8.65 2.38 0.87
C GLN A 70 -9.56 3.54 1.30
N ALA A 71 -9.63 4.62 0.51
CA ALA A 71 -10.52 5.74 0.78
C ALA A 71 -12.00 5.32 0.70
N ARG A 72 -12.32 4.30 -0.10
CA ARG A 72 -13.69 3.79 -0.21
C ARG A 72 -14.06 2.88 0.96
N GLU A 73 -13.19 1.98 1.37
CA GLU A 73 -13.53 0.95 2.37
C GLU A 73 -13.39 1.43 3.82
N ILE A 74 -12.36 2.21 4.13
CA ILE A 74 -12.10 2.68 5.50
C ILE A 74 -13.12 3.77 5.89
N TYR A 75 -13.41 4.68 4.97
CA TYR A 75 -14.23 5.87 5.24
C TYR A 75 -15.74 5.61 5.14
N LEU A 76 -16.19 4.64 4.34
CA LEU A 76 -17.61 4.27 4.28
C LEU A 76 -18.04 3.31 5.41
N ARG A 77 -17.11 2.62 6.09
CA ARG A 77 -17.47 1.54 7.03
C ARG A 77 -16.94 1.67 8.45
N LYS A 78 -15.75 2.23 8.67
CA LYS A 78 -15.13 2.22 10.02
C LYS A 78 -15.29 3.52 10.80
N PHE A 79 -15.31 4.69 10.13
CA PHE A 79 -15.42 5.98 10.82
C PHE A 79 -16.21 7.04 10.02
N PRO A 80 -17.55 6.90 9.89
CA PRO A 80 -18.37 7.83 9.12
C PRO A 80 -18.31 9.28 9.64
N HIS A 81 -18.03 9.48 10.93
CA HIS A 81 -17.98 10.81 11.58
C HIS A 81 -16.64 11.55 11.42
N LEU A 82 -15.55 10.87 11.05
CA LEU A 82 -14.22 11.48 10.86
C LEU A 82 -14.04 12.03 9.43
N ASN A 83 -15.10 12.05 8.63
CA ASN A 83 -15.04 12.05 7.17
C ASN A 83 -15.31 13.41 6.51
N PHE A 84 -15.26 14.51 7.27
CA PHE A 84 -15.72 15.82 6.81
C PHE A 84 -14.88 16.41 5.66
N LEU A 85 -13.56 16.22 5.65
CA LEU A 85 -12.66 16.80 4.64
C LEU A 85 -12.61 15.99 3.33
N LEU A 86 -12.89 14.69 3.38
CA LEU A 86 -12.99 13.84 2.19
C LEU A 86 -14.38 13.83 1.59
N TYR A 87 -15.43 14.30 2.27
CA TYR A 87 -16.73 14.56 1.63
C TYR A 87 -16.93 16.03 1.26
N SER A 88 -16.12 16.95 1.82
CA SER A 88 -16.20 18.37 1.47
C SER A 88 -15.88 18.62 0.00
N TYR A 89 -15.17 17.74 -0.71
CA TYR A 89 -14.98 17.89 -2.16
C TYR A 89 -16.26 17.72 -2.98
N LEU A 90 -17.27 17.00 -2.45
CA LEU A 90 -18.59 16.91 -3.08
C LEU A 90 -19.43 18.17 -2.84
N ALA A 91 -19.06 18.97 -1.83
CA ALA A 91 -19.75 20.21 -1.45
C ALA A 91 -19.01 21.48 -1.92
N MET A 92 -17.69 21.41 -2.16
CA MET A 92 -16.85 22.53 -2.56
C MET A 92 -16.57 22.46 -4.07
N PRO A 93 -16.68 23.58 -4.82
CA PRO A 93 -16.43 23.64 -6.26
C PRO A 93 -14.92 23.63 -6.55
N ILE A 94 -14.22 22.57 -6.17
CA ILE A 94 -12.78 22.41 -6.38
C ILE A 94 -12.57 21.42 -7.53
N GLU A 95 -11.69 21.77 -8.46
CA GLU A 95 -11.32 20.86 -9.55
C GLU A 95 -10.74 19.54 -9.02
N ASN A 96 -11.24 18.44 -9.59
CA ASN A 96 -10.79 17.07 -9.35
C ASN A 96 -9.25 16.91 -9.41
N PHE A 97 -8.61 17.58 -10.36
CA PHE A 97 -7.16 17.58 -10.52
C PHE A 97 -6.44 18.16 -9.29
N LYS A 98 -6.94 19.28 -8.74
CA LYS A 98 -6.35 19.94 -7.56
C LYS A 98 -6.47 19.04 -6.32
N ILE A 99 -7.59 18.34 -6.15
CA ILE A 99 -7.77 17.41 -5.02
C ILE A 99 -6.82 16.22 -5.12
N MET A 100 -6.69 15.62 -6.32
CA MET A 100 -5.83 14.46 -6.52
C MET A 100 -4.35 14.80 -6.37
N CYS A 101 -3.92 15.97 -6.86
CA CYS A 101 -2.58 16.48 -6.62
C CYS A 101 -2.32 16.73 -5.12
N ALA A 102 -3.30 17.26 -4.38
CA ALA A 102 -3.16 17.51 -2.95
C ALA A 102 -3.05 16.21 -2.17
N LEU A 103 -3.87 15.21 -2.51
CA LEU A 103 -3.80 13.86 -1.94
C LEU A 103 -2.42 13.23 -2.18
N PHE A 104 -1.96 13.22 -3.43
CA PHE A 104 -0.65 12.66 -3.77
C PHE A 104 0.48 13.37 -3.01
N LEU A 105 0.50 14.70 -3.02
CA LEU A 105 1.53 15.48 -2.32
C LEU A 105 1.49 15.28 -0.80
N LYS A 106 0.31 15.25 -0.19
CA LYS A 106 0.14 14.98 1.25
C LYS A 106 0.87 13.68 1.62
N GLU A 107 0.71 12.65 0.80
CA GLU A 107 1.23 11.31 1.06
C GLU A 107 2.72 11.22 0.86
N VAL A 108 3.21 11.86 -0.19
CA VAL A 108 4.64 12.00 -0.41
C VAL A 108 5.29 12.72 0.76
N ILE A 109 4.76 13.88 1.16
CA ILE A 109 5.32 14.68 2.25
C ILE A 109 5.29 13.90 3.56
N PHE A 110 4.14 13.34 3.91
CA PHE A 110 3.96 12.65 5.19
C PHE A 110 4.90 11.46 5.32
N HIS A 111 4.90 10.55 4.34
CA HIS A 111 5.74 9.36 4.38
C HIS A 111 7.22 9.66 4.16
N PHE A 112 7.56 10.72 3.40
CA PHE A 112 8.93 11.14 3.25
C PHE A 112 9.55 11.55 4.60
N PHE A 113 8.87 12.39 5.36
CA PHE A 113 9.38 12.85 6.66
C PHE A 113 9.27 11.81 7.76
N TRP A 114 8.15 11.07 7.84
CA TRP A 114 7.95 10.10 8.92
C TRP A 114 8.71 8.78 8.71
N PHE A 115 8.99 8.40 7.46
CA PHE A 115 9.60 7.10 7.15
C PHE A 115 10.90 7.22 6.33
N LEU A 116 10.84 7.80 5.14
CA LEU A 116 11.95 7.68 4.17
C LEU A 116 13.23 8.38 4.67
N LEU A 117 13.09 9.60 5.16
CA LEU A 117 14.19 10.40 5.67
C LEU A 117 14.88 9.74 6.88
N PRO A 118 14.18 9.37 7.98
CA PRO A 118 14.84 8.70 9.10
C PRO A 118 15.43 7.34 8.72
N PHE A 119 14.82 6.60 7.78
CA PHE A 119 15.32 5.30 7.32
C PHE A 119 16.64 5.42 6.54
N VAL A 120 16.74 6.41 5.64
CA VAL A 120 17.99 6.71 4.92
C VAL A 120 19.07 7.15 5.90
N LEU A 121 18.73 8.06 6.83
CA LEU A 121 19.67 8.58 7.81
C LEU A 121 20.22 7.50 8.73
N GLY A 122 19.41 6.56 9.19
CA GLY A 122 19.89 5.51 10.09
C GLY A 122 20.86 4.55 9.42
N ILE A 123 20.59 4.14 8.17
CA ILE A 123 21.44 3.16 7.46
C ILE A 123 22.68 3.82 6.85
N PHE A 124 22.46 4.90 6.09
CA PHE A 124 23.50 5.48 5.23
C PHE A 124 24.04 6.82 5.75
N GLY A 125 23.44 7.39 6.81
CA GLY A 125 23.72 8.76 7.22
C GLY A 125 23.22 9.77 6.17
N PHE A 126 23.82 10.95 6.17
CA PHE A 126 23.52 12.00 5.18
C PHE A 126 24.19 11.71 3.83
N ASN A 127 23.62 10.78 3.05
CA ASN A 127 24.06 10.49 1.69
C ASN A 127 23.00 10.95 0.66
N PHE A 128 23.26 12.08 0.02
CA PHE A 128 22.34 12.69 -0.95
C PHE A 128 22.06 11.80 -2.17
N SER A 129 23.05 11.06 -2.66
CA SER A 129 22.87 10.19 -3.83
C SER A 129 21.84 9.08 -3.56
N ILE A 130 21.95 8.44 -2.39
CA ILE A 130 21.03 7.39 -1.97
C ILE A 130 19.65 7.98 -1.68
N LEU A 131 19.58 9.15 -1.04
CA LEU A 131 18.31 9.83 -0.79
C LEU A 131 17.57 10.15 -2.10
N ILE A 132 18.27 10.67 -3.12
CA ILE A 132 17.67 10.96 -4.43
C ILE A 132 17.14 9.69 -5.07
N LYS A 133 17.94 8.60 -5.11
CA LYS A 133 17.49 7.31 -5.65
C LYS A 133 16.27 6.76 -4.90
N ALA A 134 16.30 6.82 -3.57
CA ALA A 134 15.21 6.36 -2.71
C ALA A 134 13.92 7.15 -2.96
N THR A 135 14.02 8.49 -3.06
CA THR A 135 12.86 9.34 -3.37
C THR A 135 12.27 9.03 -4.74
N ALA A 136 13.11 8.81 -5.76
CA ALA A 136 12.64 8.51 -7.11
C ALA A 136 11.85 7.20 -7.16
N ILE A 137 12.38 6.13 -6.53
CA ILE A 137 11.72 4.83 -6.44
C ILE A 137 10.43 4.92 -5.62
N PHE A 138 10.47 5.62 -4.49
CA PHE A 138 9.30 5.83 -3.63
C PHE A 138 8.16 6.53 -4.39
N LEU A 139 8.49 7.60 -5.12
CA LEU A 139 7.52 8.35 -5.94
C LEU A 139 6.96 7.49 -7.06
N PHE A 140 7.79 6.67 -7.70
CA PHE A 140 7.36 5.76 -8.76
C PHE A 140 6.38 4.72 -8.22
N ALA A 141 6.71 4.12 -7.09
CA ALA A 141 5.87 3.12 -6.46
C ALA A 141 4.52 3.72 -6.01
N ASN A 142 4.53 4.94 -5.47
CA ASN A 142 3.32 5.65 -5.07
C ASN A 142 2.43 5.95 -6.28
N SER A 143 2.99 6.51 -7.37
CA SER A 143 2.21 6.81 -8.58
C SER A 143 1.66 5.54 -9.26
N LEU A 144 2.43 4.45 -9.26
CA LEU A 144 2.00 3.16 -9.77
C LEU A 144 0.83 2.59 -8.96
N SER A 145 0.93 2.61 -7.63
CA SER A 145 -0.14 2.17 -6.74
C SER A 145 -1.41 3.00 -6.93
N PHE A 146 -1.27 4.31 -7.08
CA PHE A 146 -2.39 5.20 -7.34
C PHE A 146 -3.06 4.89 -8.69
N LEU A 147 -2.29 4.64 -9.74
CA LEU A 147 -2.81 4.20 -11.04
C LEU A 147 -3.55 2.86 -10.95
N LEU A 148 -2.97 1.86 -10.28
CA LEU A 148 -3.59 0.55 -10.08
C LEU A 148 -4.88 0.66 -9.27
N SER A 149 -4.92 1.57 -8.29
CA SER A 149 -6.12 1.87 -7.50
C SER A 149 -7.25 2.41 -8.37
N ASN A 150 -6.93 3.29 -9.32
CA ASN A 150 -7.91 3.83 -10.27
C ASN A 150 -8.39 2.76 -11.27
N LEU A 151 -7.47 1.93 -11.77
CA LEU A 151 -7.81 0.82 -12.68
C LEU A 151 -8.64 -0.27 -12.01
N TYR A 152 -8.42 -0.53 -10.73
CA TYR A 152 -9.23 -1.45 -9.93
C TYR A 152 -10.72 -1.07 -9.99
N ASN A 153 -11.02 0.23 -9.87
CA ASN A 153 -12.39 0.73 -9.89
C ASN A 153 -13.10 0.49 -11.23
N ARG A 154 -12.37 0.39 -12.35
CA ARG A 154 -12.94 0.12 -13.68
C ARG A 154 -13.17 -1.37 -14.00
N LYS A 155 -12.82 -2.30 -13.08
CA LYS A 155 -13.05 -3.77 -13.08
C LYS A 155 -12.52 -4.60 -14.26
N ILE A 156 -12.45 -4.08 -15.49
CA ILE A 156 -12.12 -4.87 -16.70
C ILE A 156 -10.61 -4.98 -16.95
N LEU A 157 -9.82 -3.98 -16.52
CA LEU A 157 -8.39 -3.89 -16.85
C LEU A 157 -7.45 -4.16 -15.66
N PHE A 158 -8.00 -4.46 -14.48
CA PHE A 158 -7.18 -4.53 -13.26
C PHE A 158 -6.18 -5.70 -13.27
N ILE A 159 -6.64 -6.92 -13.52
CA ILE A 159 -5.79 -8.12 -13.52
C ILE A 159 -4.66 -8.02 -14.57
N PRO A 160 -4.91 -7.68 -15.85
CA PRO A 160 -3.81 -7.53 -16.81
C PRO A 160 -2.89 -6.36 -16.45
N SER A 161 -3.41 -5.25 -15.89
CA SER A 161 -2.56 -4.14 -15.45
C SER A 161 -1.66 -4.49 -14.27
N LEU A 162 -2.13 -5.33 -13.34
CA LEU A 162 -1.32 -5.84 -12.23
C LEU A 162 -0.21 -6.75 -12.75
N ILE A 163 -0.52 -7.68 -13.65
CA ILE A 163 0.46 -8.59 -14.23
C ILE A 163 1.53 -7.79 -14.99
N ALA A 164 1.12 -6.83 -15.81
CA ALA A 164 2.02 -5.95 -16.53
C ALA A 164 2.91 -5.13 -15.58
N ALA A 165 2.35 -4.59 -14.49
CA ALA A 165 3.11 -3.86 -13.49
C ALA A 165 4.15 -4.76 -12.80
N ILE A 166 3.80 -5.98 -12.42
CA ILE A 166 4.73 -6.95 -11.81
C ILE A 166 5.88 -7.27 -12.78
N ILE A 167 5.56 -7.57 -14.04
CA ILE A 167 6.58 -7.86 -15.06
C ILE A 167 7.52 -6.66 -15.25
N LEU A 168 6.96 -5.45 -15.34
CA LEU A 168 7.75 -4.22 -15.51
C LEU A 168 8.67 -3.98 -14.31
N ILE A 169 8.18 -4.19 -13.09
CA ILE A 169 9.00 -4.09 -11.87
C ILE A 169 10.13 -5.12 -11.94
N LEU A 170 9.83 -6.40 -12.20
CA LEU A 170 10.83 -7.47 -12.23
C LEU A 170 11.93 -7.23 -13.28
N LEU A 171 11.58 -6.69 -14.45
CA LEU A 171 12.54 -6.46 -15.52
C LEU A 171 13.39 -5.20 -15.32
N PHE A 172 12.83 -4.16 -14.69
CA PHE A 172 13.45 -2.83 -14.68
C PHE A 172 13.85 -2.33 -13.29
N PHE A 173 13.64 -3.09 -12.20
CA PHE A 173 13.91 -2.62 -10.84
C PHE A 173 15.35 -2.09 -10.65
N ASP A 174 16.36 -2.85 -11.07
CA ASP A 174 17.76 -2.43 -10.92
C ASP A 174 18.09 -1.19 -11.77
N SER A 175 17.54 -1.11 -12.98
CA SER A 175 17.66 0.08 -13.83
C SER A 175 16.99 1.30 -13.21
N MET A 176 15.84 1.11 -12.56
CA MET A 176 15.13 2.17 -11.85
C MET A 176 15.95 2.74 -10.69
N VAL A 177 16.65 1.86 -9.96
CA VAL A 177 17.52 2.27 -8.85
C VAL A 177 18.75 3.04 -9.34
N ASN A 178 19.34 2.60 -10.45
CA ASN A 178 20.60 3.16 -10.95
C ASN A 178 20.41 4.48 -11.71
N TYR A 179 19.26 4.69 -12.35
CA TYR A 179 18.96 5.86 -13.17
C TYR A 179 17.80 6.70 -12.58
N PRO A 180 18.04 7.50 -11.53
CA PRO A 180 16.99 8.24 -10.81
C PRO A 180 16.26 9.26 -11.70
N ILE A 181 16.96 9.87 -12.67
CA ILE A 181 16.34 10.85 -13.58
C ILE A 181 15.30 10.17 -14.48
N ALA A 182 15.63 8.99 -15.02
CA ALA A 182 14.70 8.22 -15.83
C ALA A 182 13.49 7.75 -15.02
N THR A 183 13.69 7.39 -13.75
CA THR A 183 12.56 7.05 -12.88
C THR A 183 11.69 8.25 -12.55
N PHE A 184 12.25 9.44 -12.30
CA PHE A 184 11.46 10.67 -12.17
C PHE A 184 10.60 10.96 -13.41
N LEU A 185 11.15 10.79 -14.62
CA LEU A 185 10.36 10.95 -15.84
C LEU A 185 9.25 9.90 -15.94
N ALA A 186 9.55 8.65 -15.58
CA ALA A 186 8.55 7.59 -15.51
C ALA A 186 7.47 7.89 -14.45
N THR A 187 7.82 8.48 -13.30
CA THR A 187 6.84 8.84 -12.26
C THR A 187 5.86 9.88 -12.77
N ILE A 188 6.36 10.91 -13.46
CA ILE A 188 5.53 11.96 -14.06
C ILE A 188 4.59 11.35 -15.10
N PHE A 189 5.11 10.46 -15.95
CA PHE A 189 4.30 9.77 -16.96
C PHE A 189 3.19 8.93 -16.31
N VAL A 190 3.54 8.04 -15.37
CA VAL A 190 2.58 7.17 -14.67
C VAL A 190 1.56 8.00 -13.89
N PHE A 191 1.99 9.06 -13.22
CA PHE A 191 1.09 9.96 -12.49
C PHE A 191 0.15 10.70 -13.45
N SER A 192 0.63 11.21 -14.58
CA SER A 192 -0.23 11.85 -15.58
C SER A 192 -1.29 10.89 -16.15
N LEU A 193 -0.91 9.63 -16.37
CA LEU A 193 -1.84 8.58 -16.80
C LEU A 193 -2.86 8.26 -15.71
N SER A 194 -2.42 8.23 -14.45
CA SER A 194 -3.30 8.01 -13.31
C SER A 194 -4.38 9.09 -13.19
N LEU A 195 -4.04 10.36 -13.45
CA LEU A 195 -4.98 11.48 -13.40
C LEU A 195 -6.06 11.39 -14.49
N LYS A 196 -5.71 10.90 -15.69
CA LYS A 196 -6.67 10.68 -16.78
C LYS A 196 -7.67 9.55 -16.51
N THR A 197 -7.33 8.63 -15.59
CA THR A 197 -8.14 7.46 -15.27
C THR A 197 -9.06 7.65 -14.07
N VAL A 198 -9.02 8.83 -13.43
CA VAL A 198 -9.87 9.15 -12.27
C VAL A 198 -11.31 9.41 -12.72
N ASP A 199 -12.23 8.53 -12.33
CA ASP A 199 -13.68 8.76 -12.44
C ASP A 199 -14.32 8.93 -11.06
N PHE A 200 -14.79 10.12 -10.74
CA PHE A 200 -15.51 10.40 -9.48
C PHE A 200 -16.98 9.93 -9.51
N GLU A 201 -17.58 9.74 -10.69
CA GLU A 201 -18.96 9.27 -10.84
C GLU A 201 -19.16 7.81 -10.37
N TYR A 202 -18.06 7.06 -10.18
CA TYR A 202 -18.15 5.66 -9.76
C TYR A 202 -18.58 5.50 -8.28
N TYR A 203 -18.47 6.55 -7.47
CA TYR A 203 -18.83 6.50 -6.04
C TYR A 203 -20.35 6.41 -5.78
N SER A 204 -21.21 6.67 -6.78
CA SER A 204 -22.68 6.66 -6.66
C SER A 204 -23.39 5.47 -7.33
N ARG A 205 -22.67 4.61 -8.08
CA ARG A 205 -23.31 3.49 -8.79
C ARG A 205 -23.79 2.40 -7.83
N LYS A 206 -25.12 2.25 -7.72
CA LYS A 206 -25.76 1.07 -7.11
C LYS A 206 -25.32 -0.20 -7.86
N VAL A 207 -24.69 -1.13 -7.16
CA VAL A 207 -24.29 -2.41 -7.74
C VAL A 207 -25.52 -3.29 -7.87
N TYR A 208 -25.98 -3.51 -9.10
CA TYR A 208 -27.05 -4.45 -9.37
C TYR A 208 -26.51 -5.88 -9.33
N HIS A 209 -27.01 -6.67 -8.38
CA HIS A 209 -26.68 -8.09 -8.28
C HIS A 209 -27.78 -8.93 -8.90
N LYS A 210 -27.43 -9.78 -9.87
CA LYS A 210 -28.35 -10.79 -10.41
C LYS A 210 -28.88 -11.66 -9.27
N ASN A 211 -30.16 -12.04 -9.36
CA ASN A 211 -30.76 -12.95 -8.39
C ASN A 211 -30.24 -14.37 -8.62
N LEU A 212 -29.34 -14.82 -7.73
CA LEU A 212 -28.71 -16.15 -7.78
C LEU A 212 -29.35 -17.14 -6.78
N PHE A 213 -30.35 -16.69 -6.01
CA PHE A 213 -30.93 -17.47 -4.92
C PHE A 213 -31.60 -18.76 -5.42
N ASN A 214 -32.42 -18.64 -6.47
CA ASN A 214 -33.13 -19.79 -7.03
C ASN A 214 -32.19 -20.85 -7.63
N SER A 215 -31.05 -20.44 -8.19
CA SER A 215 -30.05 -21.40 -8.69
C SER A 215 -29.28 -22.09 -7.55
N LEU A 216 -28.97 -21.37 -6.47
CA LEU A 216 -28.16 -21.88 -5.37
C LEU A 216 -28.97 -22.75 -4.40
N ILE A 217 -30.26 -22.48 -4.20
CA ILE A 217 -31.15 -23.37 -3.43
C ILE A 217 -31.23 -24.75 -4.06
N LYS A 218 -31.31 -24.84 -5.39
CA LYS A 218 -31.33 -26.13 -6.10
C LYS A 218 -30.06 -26.93 -5.86
N TYR A 219 -28.93 -26.27 -5.67
CA TYR A 219 -27.63 -26.90 -5.45
C TYR A 219 -27.39 -27.27 -3.97
N PHE A 220 -27.50 -26.30 -3.06
CA PHE A 220 -27.21 -26.50 -1.65
C PHE A 220 -28.36 -27.13 -0.85
N LYS A 221 -29.57 -27.19 -1.42
CA LYS A 221 -30.80 -27.69 -0.77
C LYS A 221 -31.10 -27.07 0.61
N SER A 222 -30.48 -25.93 0.92
CA SER A 222 -30.64 -25.19 2.17
C SER A 222 -30.72 -23.70 1.85
N PRO A 223 -31.77 -22.99 2.34
CA PRO A 223 -31.94 -21.56 2.10
C PRO A 223 -30.88 -20.73 2.83
N LEU A 224 -30.43 -21.17 4.01
CA LEU A 224 -29.41 -20.47 4.81
C LEU A 224 -28.05 -20.50 4.12
N ILE A 225 -27.58 -21.68 3.70
CA ILE A 225 -26.30 -21.83 3.00
C ILE A 225 -26.31 -21.05 1.68
N SER A 226 -27.43 -21.09 0.96
CA SER A 226 -27.59 -20.34 -0.30
C SER A 226 -27.52 -18.83 -0.08
N LYS A 227 -28.12 -18.32 1.01
CA LYS A 227 -28.04 -16.91 1.39
C LYS A 227 -26.59 -16.54 1.75
N ASP A 228 -25.95 -17.29 2.63
CA ASP A 228 -24.57 -16.99 3.07
C ASP A 228 -23.59 -17.03 1.91
N PHE A 229 -23.74 -17.96 0.97
CA PHE A 229 -22.92 -18.03 -0.24
C PHE A 229 -23.13 -16.81 -1.16
N ILE A 230 -24.38 -16.33 -1.27
CA ILE A 230 -24.68 -15.11 -2.02
C ILE A 230 -24.07 -13.90 -1.33
N ASP A 231 -24.17 -13.80 -0.01
CA ASP A 231 -23.63 -12.68 0.75
C ASP A 231 -22.09 -12.68 0.69
N LEU A 232 -21.44 -13.85 0.77
CA LEU A 232 -20.00 -14.00 0.54
C LEU A 232 -19.59 -13.61 -0.89
N LYS A 233 -20.37 -14.03 -1.91
CA LYS A 233 -20.08 -13.68 -3.31
C LYS A 233 -20.26 -12.19 -3.59
N ARG A 234 -21.31 -11.56 -3.03
CA ARG A 234 -21.61 -10.13 -3.19
C ARG A 234 -20.61 -9.24 -2.47
N SER A 235 -20.16 -9.67 -1.29
CA SER A 235 -19.19 -8.94 -0.48
C SER A 235 -17.73 -9.13 -0.91
N TYR A 236 -17.48 -9.97 -1.93
CA TYR A 236 -16.13 -10.49 -2.24
C TYR A 236 -15.49 -11.17 -1.01
N GLY A 237 -16.31 -11.69 -0.09
CA GLY A 237 -15.91 -12.28 1.18
C GLY A 237 -14.99 -13.47 1.00
N PHE A 238 -15.22 -14.33 0.00
CA PHE A 238 -14.30 -15.43 -0.31
C PHE A 238 -12.88 -14.96 -0.61
N PHE A 239 -12.75 -13.92 -1.44
CA PHE A 239 -11.44 -13.37 -1.77
C PHE A 239 -10.80 -12.76 -0.54
N ARG A 240 -11.57 -12.03 0.29
CA ARG A 240 -11.08 -11.42 1.53
C ARG A 240 -10.62 -12.47 2.56
N ILE A 241 -11.37 -13.55 2.73
CA ILE A 241 -11.03 -14.66 3.64
C ILE A 241 -9.77 -15.38 3.12
N ALA A 242 -9.74 -15.74 1.83
CA ALA A 242 -8.57 -16.39 1.24
C ALA A 242 -7.32 -15.50 1.38
N PHE A 243 -7.42 -14.21 1.05
CA PHE A 243 -6.31 -13.27 1.20
C PHE A 243 -5.92 -13.06 2.67
N SER A 244 -6.86 -13.05 3.62
CA SER A 244 -6.52 -12.85 5.03
C SER A 244 -5.70 -13.99 5.62
N PHE A 245 -5.75 -15.19 5.04
CA PHE A 245 -4.91 -16.32 5.44
C PHE A 245 -3.67 -16.49 4.56
N ILE A 246 -3.84 -16.44 3.25
CA ILE A 246 -2.76 -16.67 2.28
C ILE A 246 -1.70 -15.56 2.36
N LEU A 247 -2.13 -14.30 2.47
CA LEU A 247 -1.18 -13.17 2.42
C LEU A 247 -0.24 -13.15 3.64
N PRO A 248 -0.70 -13.33 4.89
CA PRO A 248 0.21 -13.47 6.03
C PRO A 248 1.19 -14.64 5.87
N LEU A 249 0.74 -15.79 5.35
CA LEU A 249 1.62 -16.96 5.14
C LEU A 249 2.73 -16.65 4.13
N ILE A 250 2.39 -16.00 3.01
CA ILE A 250 3.38 -15.55 2.01
C ILE A 250 4.38 -14.57 2.64
N VAL A 251 3.90 -13.62 3.45
CA VAL A 251 4.76 -12.63 4.11
C VAL A 251 5.71 -13.29 5.09
N VAL A 252 5.22 -14.22 5.92
CA VAL A 252 6.05 -14.98 6.88
C VAL A 252 7.10 -15.82 6.13
N PHE A 253 6.69 -16.53 5.08
CA PHE A 253 7.60 -17.31 4.23
C PHE A 253 8.71 -16.43 3.63
N PHE A 254 8.35 -15.24 3.14
CA PHE A 254 9.31 -14.31 2.56
C PHE A 254 10.30 -13.76 3.60
N ILE A 255 9.80 -13.34 4.77
CA ILE A 255 10.64 -12.86 5.88
C ILE A 255 11.62 -13.95 6.33
N PHE A 256 11.15 -15.20 6.46
CA PHE A 256 11.99 -16.33 6.84
C PHE A 256 13.08 -16.63 5.80
N SER A 257 12.71 -16.59 4.51
CA SER A 257 13.66 -16.75 3.41
C SER A 257 14.79 -15.70 3.45
N ILE A 258 14.48 -14.47 3.88
CA ILE A 258 15.48 -13.41 4.09
C ILE A 258 16.37 -13.73 5.29
N PHE A 259 15.78 -14.08 6.44
CA PHE A 259 16.56 -14.39 7.65
C PHE A 259 17.49 -15.60 7.48
N LYS A 260 17.05 -16.62 6.74
CA LYS A 260 17.88 -17.77 6.38
C LYS A 260 19.05 -17.37 5.49
N LYS A 261 18.81 -16.53 4.47
CA LYS A 261 19.90 -15.96 3.64
C LYS A 261 20.88 -15.10 4.42
N LEU A 262 20.41 -14.45 5.49
CA LEU A 262 21.25 -13.67 6.40
C LEU A 262 22.01 -14.54 7.42
N GLY A 263 21.79 -15.86 7.45
CA GLY A 263 22.44 -16.76 8.41
C GLY A 263 21.96 -16.60 9.86
N ILE A 264 20.84 -15.91 10.08
CA ILE A 264 20.31 -15.58 11.42
C ILE A 264 19.45 -16.72 12.00
N LEU A 265 18.87 -17.57 11.14
CA LEU A 265 17.96 -18.65 11.53
C LEU A 265 18.48 -20.01 11.03
N LEU A 266 18.77 -20.92 11.96
CA LEU A 266 19.24 -22.29 11.72
C LEU A 266 18.11 -23.33 11.60
N VAL A 267 16.84 -22.92 11.74
CA VAL A 267 15.69 -23.84 11.73
C VAL A 267 15.26 -24.11 10.29
N GLU A 268 15.00 -25.37 9.95
CA GLU A 268 14.44 -25.75 8.64
C GLU A 268 13.06 -25.10 8.42
N GLU A 269 12.84 -24.57 7.21
CA GLU A 269 11.61 -23.84 6.82
C GLU A 269 10.33 -24.61 7.16
N ASN A 270 10.34 -25.93 6.98
CA ASN A 270 9.18 -26.78 7.20
C ASN A 270 8.84 -26.97 8.69
N ILE A 271 9.85 -26.99 9.56
CA ILE A 271 9.67 -27.21 11.01
C ILE A 271 9.14 -25.94 11.68
N PHE A 272 9.66 -24.77 11.29
CA PHE A 272 9.14 -23.51 11.80
C PHE A 272 7.72 -23.23 11.28
N TYR A 273 7.45 -23.54 10.00
CA TYR A 273 6.14 -23.38 9.41
C TYR A 273 5.10 -24.32 10.03
N SER A 274 5.48 -25.55 10.37
CA SER A 274 4.60 -26.49 11.08
C SER A 274 4.35 -26.08 12.53
N LEU A 275 5.35 -25.51 13.24
CA LEU A 275 5.18 -24.93 14.57
C LEU A 275 4.25 -23.70 14.57
N MET A 276 4.42 -22.78 13.62
CA MET A 276 3.58 -21.58 13.50
C MET A 276 2.12 -21.89 13.11
N LEU A 277 1.91 -22.93 12.32
CA LEU A 277 0.58 -23.45 11.99
C LEU A 277 -0.03 -24.29 13.13
N GLY A 278 0.74 -24.58 14.20
CA GLY A 278 0.31 -25.46 15.28
C GLY A 278 0.11 -26.92 14.86
N LEU A 279 0.72 -27.34 13.75
CA LEU A 279 0.66 -28.72 13.24
C LEU A 279 1.59 -29.66 14.02
N ILE A 280 2.64 -29.12 14.62
CA ILE A 280 3.50 -29.81 15.57
C ILE A 280 3.44 -28.98 16.85
N SER A 281 2.73 -29.50 17.85
CA SER A 281 2.72 -28.99 19.23
C SER A 281 3.78 -29.70 20.05
#